data_AF-A0A2H3KIM3-F1
#
_entry.id   AF-A0A2H3KIM3-F1
#
_cell.length_a   1.000
_cell.length_b   1.000
_cell.length_c   1.000
_cell.angle_alpha   90.00
_cell.angle_beta   90.00
_cell.angle_gamma   90.00
#
_symmetry.space_group_name_H-M   'P 1'
#
loop_
_entity.id
_entity.type
_entity.pdbx_description
1 polymer ?
#
loop_
_entity_poly.entity_id
_entity_poly.type
_entity_poly.pdbx_seq_one_letter_code
_entity_poly.pdbx_strand_id
1 'polypeptide(L)'
;MPVQLTMCRFCIRSRPEVQRTVAQLVKEFPNQIEVEELDCIAACDDVPAIMIETDYHPQVAPCELARLIRERLSPQATSAHPVGVPAPYPPA
;
A
#
# COMPACT_ATOMS: atom_id res chain seq x y z
N MET A 1 5.43 12.59 10.35
CA MET A 1 4.60 12.89 9.17
C MET A 1 3.62 11.73 9.02
N PRO A 2 2.36 11.95 8.61
CA PRO A 2 1.42 10.85 8.41
C PRO A 2 1.94 9.93 7.30
N VAL A 3 1.70 8.62 7.45
CA VAL A 3 2.00 7.62 6.42
C VAL A 3 0.99 7.81 5.30
N GLN A 4 1.48 8.16 4.10
CA GLN A 4 0.65 8.27 2.91
C GLN A 4 0.39 6.87 2.34
N LEU A 5 -0.89 6.55 2.15
CA LEU A 5 -1.37 5.28 1.65
C LEU A 5 -2.12 5.52 0.35
N THR A 6 -1.46 5.30 -0.78
CA THR A 6 -2.05 5.49 -2.09
C THR A 6 -2.57 4.17 -2.64
N MET A 7 -3.80 4.15 -3.13
CA MET A 7 -4.46 2.93 -3.62
C MET A 7 -5.30 3.19 -4.86
N CYS A 8 -5.47 2.18 -5.70
CA CYS A 8 -6.39 2.29 -6.84
C CYS A 8 -7.85 2.09 -6.40
N ARG A 9 -8.70 3.08 -6.70
CA ARG A 9 -10.13 3.07 -6.38
C ARG A 9 -10.86 1.85 -6.96
N PHE A 10 -10.48 1.40 -8.15
CA PHE A 10 -11.13 0.24 -8.78
C PHE A 10 -10.71 -1.06 -8.11
N CYS A 11 -9.43 -1.19 -7.78
CA CYS A 11 -8.87 -2.36 -7.09
C CYS A 11 -9.49 -2.56 -5.70
N ILE A 12 -9.61 -1.47 -4.94
CA ILE A 12 -10.21 -1.46 -3.60
C ILE A 12 -11.68 -1.83 -3.66
N ARG A 13 -12.43 -1.32 -4.66
CA ARG A 13 -13.85 -1.67 -4.85
C ARG A 13 -14.07 -3.15 -5.16
N SER A 14 -13.15 -3.78 -5.89
CA SER A 14 -13.19 -5.22 -6.14
C SER A 14 -12.82 -6.07 -4.92
N ARG A 15 -12.15 -5.50 -3.91
CA ARG A 15 -11.66 -6.20 -2.71
C ARG A 15 -12.13 -5.52 -1.42
N PRO A 16 -13.40 -5.73 -1.00
CA PRO A 16 -13.97 -5.07 0.18
C PRO A 16 -13.24 -5.44 1.49
N GLU A 17 -12.55 -6.56 1.53
CA GLU A 17 -11.70 -6.98 2.66
C GLU A 17 -10.55 -6.00 2.91
N VAL A 18 -9.83 -5.58 1.86
CA VAL A 18 -8.72 -4.63 1.95
C VAL A 18 -9.25 -3.26 2.40
N GLN A 19 -10.38 -2.84 1.83
CA GLN A 19 -11.04 -1.60 2.22
C GLN A 19 -11.41 -1.56 3.71
N ARG A 20 -11.94 -2.66 4.25
CA ARG A 20 -12.27 -2.77 5.68
C ARG A 20 -11.02 -2.66 6.55
N THR A 21 -9.93 -3.31 6.15
CA THR A 21 -8.66 -3.23 6.87
C THR A 21 -8.11 -1.80 6.88
N VAL A 22 -8.11 -1.11 5.73
CA VAL A 22 -7.71 0.31 5.67
C VAL A 22 -8.58 1.16 6.59
N ALA A 23 -9.90 1.02 6.51
CA ALA A 23 -10.82 1.76 7.37
C ALA A 23 -10.61 1.46 8.86
N GLN A 24 -10.24 0.23 9.20
CA GLN A 24 -9.88 -0.15 10.57
C GLN A 24 -8.57 0.51 11.01
N LEU A 25 -7.53 0.51 10.16
CA LEU A 25 -6.24 1.13 10.47
C LEU A 25 -6.36 2.65 10.63
N VAL A 26 -7.13 3.32 9.77
CA VAL A 26 -7.40 4.77 9.89
C VAL A 26 -8.13 5.09 11.21
N LYS A 27 -9.03 4.21 11.67
CA LYS A 27 -9.68 4.33 12.97
C LYS A 27 -8.74 4.06 14.15
N GLU A 28 -7.82 3.11 14.00
CA GLU A 28 -6.83 2.72 15.02
C GLU A 28 -5.75 3.81 15.18
N PHE A 29 -5.36 4.46 14.08
CA PHE A 29 -4.32 5.50 14.03
C PHE A 29 -4.83 6.79 13.39
N PRO A 30 -5.77 7.50 14.05
CA PRO A 30 -6.30 8.76 13.52
C PRO A 30 -5.18 9.80 13.39
N ASN A 31 -5.16 10.55 12.29
CA ASN A 31 -4.15 11.57 11.94
C ASN A 31 -2.73 11.04 11.67
N GLN A 32 -2.51 9.73 11.66
CA GLN A 32 -1.21 9.14 11.28
C GLN A 32 -1.23 8.45 9.92
N ILE A 33 -2.42 8.26 9.32
CA ILE A 33 -2.58 7.63 8.01
C ILE A 33 -3.36 8.61 7.12
N GLU A 34 -2.78 8.94 5.97
CA GLU A 34 -3.44 9.72 4.92
C GLU A 34 -3.74 8.78 3.75
N VAL A 35 -5.02 8.62 3.39
CA VAL A 35 -5.42 7.70 2.31
C VAL A 35 -5.69 8.50 1.04
N GLU A 36 -4.97 8.17 -0.02
CA GLU A 36 -5.12 8.77 -1.34
C GLU A 36 -5.64 7.72 -2.33
N GLU A 37 -6.79 7.98 -2.93
CA GLU A 37 -7.39 7.09 -3.93
C GLU A 37 -7.11 7.63 -5.33
N LEU A 38 -6.45 6.83 -6.16
CA LEU A 38 -6.14 7.14 -7.54
C LEU A 38 -6.96 6.27 -8.50
N ASP A 39 -7.11 6.78 -9.72
CA ASP A 39 -7.91 6.12 -10.77
C ASP A 39 -7.22 4.88 -11.32
N CYS A 40 -5.89 4.84 -11.36
CA CYS A 40 -5.10 3.66 -11.66
C CYS A 40 -3.64 3.94 -11.25
N ILE A 41 -3.01 3.02 -10.53
CA ILE A 41 -1.61 3.14 -10.10
C ILE A 41 -0.76 1.92 -10.50
N ALA A 42 -1.38 0.93 -11.14
CA ALA A 42 -0.80 -0.38 -11.34
C ALA A 42 -1.22 -0.96 -12.70
N ALA A 43 -0.36 -1.81 -13.26
CA ALA A 43 -0.79 -2.71 -14.30
C ALA A 43 -1.93 -3.59 -13.76
N CYS A 44 -2.91 -3.93 -14.60
CA CYS A 44 -4.11 -4.67 -14.18
C CYS A 44 -3.80 -6.02 -13.50
N ASP A 45 -2.60 -6.59 -13.73
CA ASP A 45 -2.13 -7.86 -13.15
C ASP A 45 -1.61 -7.75 -11.70
N ASP A 46 -1.29 -6.54 -11.22
CA ASP A 46 -0.72 -6.31 -9.87
C ASP A 46 -1.78 -6.05 -8.79
N VAL A 47 -3.06 -6.26 -9.12
CA VAL A 47 -4.20 -5.81 -8.33
C VAL A 47 -4.53 -6.76 -7.17
N PRO A 48 -4.67 -6.28 -5.91
CA PRO A 48 -4.61 -4.88 -5.49
C PRO A 48 -3.18 -4.41 -5.25
N ALA A 49 -2.79 -3.34 -5.93
CA ALA A 49 -1.57 -2.62 -5.66
C ALA A 49 -1.83 -1.51 -4.64
N ILE A 50 -0.95 -1.41 -3.66
CA ILE A 50 -0.97 -0.35 -2.66
C ILE A 50 0.42 0.25 -2.61
N MET A 51 0.49 1.58 -2.61
CA MET A 51 1.72 2.31 -2.40
C MET A 51 1.69 2.90 -1.00
N ILE A 52 2.74 2.62 -0.22
CA ILE A 52 2.93 3.16 1.12
C ILE A 52 4.09 4.13 1.02
N GLU A 53 3.81 5.43 1.10
CA GLU A 53 4.76 6.51 0.81
C GLU A 53 5.35 6.37 -0.61
N THR A 54 6.55 5.80 -0.72
CA THR A 54 7.26 5.56 -1.98
C THR A 54 7.42 4.07 -2.30
N ASP A 55 6.98 3.19 -1.41
CA ASP A 55 7.10 1.74 -1.54
C ASP A 55 5.87 1.15 -2.23
N TYR A 56 6.08 0.47 -3.35
CA TYR A 56 5.02 -0.19 -4.13
C TYR A 56 4.86 -1.66 -3.73
N HIS A 57 3.65 -2.03 -3.33
CA HIS A 57 3.30 -3.38 -2.90
C HIS A 57 2.21 -3.97 -3.81
N PRO A 58 2.56 -4.85 -4.77
CA PRO A 58 1.58 -5.53 -5.62
C PRO A 58 0.88 -6.67 -4.87
N GLN A 59 -0.37 -6.94 -5.26
CA GLN A 59 -1.20 -8.07 -4.76
C GLN A 59 -1.25 -8.18 -3.23
N VAL A 60 -1.30 -7.06 -2.51
CA VAL A 60 -1.14 -7.08 -1.06
C VAL A 60 -2.35 -7.70 -0.38
N ALA A 61 -2.09 -8.63 0.54
CA ALA A 61 -3.13 -9.23 1.37
C ALA A 61 -3.53 -8.28 2.52
N PRO A 62 -4.78 -8.34 3.03
CA PRO A 62 -5.23 -7.48 4.13
C PRO A 62 -4.35 -7.60 5.39
N CYS A 63 -3.96 -8.82 5.76
CA CYS A 63 -3.10 -9.06 6.92
C CYS A 63 -1.71 -8.44 6.73
N GLU A 64 -1.19 -8.49 5.51
CA GLU A 64 0.12 -7.94 5.16
C GLU A 64 0.09 -6.41 5.17
N LEU A 65 -0.96 -5.80 4.64
CA LEU A 65 -1.17 -4.36 4.70
C LEU A 65 -1.16 -3.83 6.14
N ALA A 66 -1.87 -4.52 7.05
CA ALA A 66 -1.89 -4.13 8.46
C ALA A 66 -0.51 -4.24 9.12
N ARG A 67 0.27 -5.25 8.74
CA ARG A 67 1.65 -5.44 9.20
C ARG A 67 2.54 -4.28 8.73
N LEU A 68 2.54 -3.99 7.43
CA LEU A 68 3.36 -2.93 6.83
C LEU A 68 3.06 -1.55 7.43
N ILE A 69 1.78 -1.23 7.63
CA ILE A 69 1.39 0.05 8.21
C ILE A 69 1.81 0.15 9.68
N ARG A 70 1.65 -0.92 10.46
CA ARG A 70 2.12 -0.94 11.85
C ARG A 70 3.64 -0.86 11.97
N GLU A 71 4.38 -1.46 11.05
CA GLU A 71 5.85 -1.35 10.98
C GLU A 71 6.27 0.09 10.71
N ARG A 72 5.58 0.79 9.79
CA ARG A 72 5.86 2.20 9.46
C ARG A 72 5.48 3.18 10.57
N LEU A 73 4.39 2.89 11.30
CA LEU A 73 3.94 3.69 12.43
C LEU A 73 4.72 3.42 13.72
N SER A 74 5.46 2.29 13.80
CA SER A 74 6.28 1.98 14.96
C SER A 74 7.55 2.83 14.95
N PRO A 75 7.88 3.55 16.06
CA PRO A 75 8.99 4.51 16.11
C PRO A 75 10.41 3.89 16.07
N GLN A 76 10.61 2.72 15.45
CA GLN A 76 11.90 2.02 15.36
C GLN A 76 12.32 1.57 13.95
N ALA A 77 11.50 1.73 12.91
CA ALA A 77 11.86 1.27 11.55
C ALA A 77 12.49 2.38 10.68
N THR A 78 13.39 3.19 11.26
CA THR A 78 14.38 3.91 10.44
C THR A 78 15.46 2.93 9.98
N SER A 79 15.25 2.25 8.86
CA SER A 79 16.34 1.92 7.92
C SER A 79 15.84 1.07 6.76
N ALA A 80 16.04 1.64 5.56
CA ALA A 80 16.43 0.95 4.34
C ALA A 80 15.48 -0.13 3.81
N HIS A 81 14.62 0.26 2.87
CA HIS A 81 14.28 -0.62 1.75
C HIS A 81 14.82 0.01 0.46
N PRO A 82 15.79 -0.61 -0.23
CA PRO A 82 16.12 -0.23 -1.59
C PRO A 82 14.97 -0.67 -2.50
N VAL A 83 14.35 0.30 -3.18
CA VAL A 83 13.37 0.08 -4.25
C VAL A 83 13.93 -0.97 -5.22
N GLY A 84 13.32 -2.16 -5.20
CA GLY A 84 13.52 -3.19 -6.20
C GLY A 84 12.91 -2.70 -7.52
N VAL A 85 13.76 -2.17 -8.39
CA VAL A 85 13.44 -1.87 -9.79
C VAL A 85 12.99 -3.19 -10.46
N PRO A 86 11.77 -3.28 -11.05
CA PRO A 86 11.41 -4.45 -11.83
C PRO A 86 12.34 -4.57 -13.04
N ALA A 87 12.87 -5.77 -13.25
CA ALA A 87 13.85 -6.10 -14.27
C ALA A 87 13.40 -5.65 -15.68
N PRO A 88 14.32 -5.16 -16.53
CA PRO A 88 13.98 -4.83 -17.91
C PRO A 88 13.60 -6.11 -18.66
N TYR A 89 12.47 -6.07 -19.36
CA TYR A 89 11.94 -7.10 -20.24
C TYR A 89 13.02 -7.73 -21.15
N PRO A 90 12.94 -9.05 -21.46
CA PRO A 90 13.84 -9.66 -22.42
C PRO A 90 13.50 -9.18 -23.84
N PRO A 91 14.50 -8.84 -24.69
CA PRO A 91 14.26 -8.64 -26.11
C PRO A 91 14.01 -9.99 -26.80
N ALA A 92 12.99 -10.03 -27.65
CA ALA A 92 12.85 -11.03 -28.72
C ALA A 92 13.46 -10.47 -30.02
#